data_AF-A0A2T4D9R1-F1
#
_entry.id   AF-A0A2T4D9R1-F1
#
_cell.length_a   1.000
_cell.length_b   1.000
_cell.length_c   1.000
_cell.angle_alpha   90.00
_cell.angle_beta   90.00
_cell.angle_gamma   90.00
#
_symmetry.space_group_name_H-M   'P 1'
#
loop_
_entity.id
_entity.type
_entity.pdbx_description
1 polymer ?
#
loop_
_entity_poly.entity_id
_entity_poly.type
_entity_poly.pdbx_seq_one_letter_code
_entity_poly.pdbx_strand_id
1 'polypeptide(L)'
;MPNIIQLLPDAIANQIAAGEVVQRPASVVKELMENAIDAGAKNIKLIVKDAGKQLIQVVDDGSGMNETDARMCFERHATSKIRKSEDLFSLKTMGFRGEAMASIAAVAQVELKTKTEQAELGTLIQIEASEVKNQSHVAYTQGTSISVKNLFYNVPARRNFLKSNPVELRHIIEEFQRIALSYPEIGFSFHQN
;
A
#
# COMPACT_ATOMS: atom_id res chain seq x y z
N MET A 1 33.86 24.34 -13.49
CA MET A 1 33.69 23.66 -12.19
C MET A 1 32.44 22.80 -12.29
N PRO A 2 32.46 21.52 -11.88
CA PRO A 2 31.24 20.72 -11.89
C PRO A 2 30.21 21.34 -10.94
N ASN A 3 28.93 21.28 -11.31
CA ASN A 3 27.85 21.82 -10.49
C ASN A 3 27.85 21.15 -9.11
N ILE A 4 27.81 21.96 -8.05
CA ILE A 4 27.88 21.51 -6.64
C ILE A 4 26.57 20.85 -6.20
N ILE A 5 25.44 21.30 -6.75
CA ILE A 5 24.11 20.75 -6.49
C ILE A 5 23.75 19.80 -7.62
N GLN A 6 23.36 18.58 -7.28
CA GLN A 6 22.93 17.56 -8.23
C GLN A 6 21.54 17.05 -7.87
N LEU A 7 20.75 16.73 -8.89
CA LEU A 7 19.48 16.03 -8.70
C LEU A 7 19.77 14.65 -8.11
N LEU A 8 19.00 14.29 -7.08
CA LEU A 8 19.04 12.93 -6.54
C LEU A 8 18.43 11.97 -7.59
N PRO A 9 18.99 10.76 -7.74
CA PRO A 9 18.31 9.69 -8.47
C PRO A 9 16.92 9.43 -7.88
N ASP A 10 15.94 9.18 -8.73
CA ASP A 10 14.54 8.99 -8.32
C ASP A 10 14.38 7.89 -7.27
N ALA A 11 15.13 6.79 -7.38
CA ALA A 11 15.14 5.72 -6.40
C ALA A 11 15.53 6.21 -4.99
N ILE A 12 16.52 7.10 -4.88
CA ILE A 12 16.96 7.66 -3.60
C ILE A 12 15.92 8.65 -3.08
N ALA A 13 15.39 9.52 -3.93
CA ALA A 13 14.32 10.44 -3.57
C ALA A 13 13.06 9.70 -3.08
N ASN A 14 12.74 8.55 -3.70
CA ASN A 14 11.68 7.63 -3.31
C ASN A 14 11.92 7.02 -1.94
N GLN A 15 13.11 6.51 -1.68
CA GLN A 15 13.45 5.96 -0.37
C GLN A 15 13.39 7.03 0.74
N ILE A 16 13.84 8.25 0.48
CA ILE A 16 13.78 9.35 1.45
C ILE A 16 12.32 9.67 1.78
N ALA A 17 11.50 9.99 0.76
CA ALA A 17 10.08 10.34 0.93
C ALA A 17 9.28 9.21 1.60
N ALA A 18 9.59 7.95 1.28
CA ALA A 18 8.97 6.80 1.91
C ALA A 18 9.18 6.74 3.43
N GLY A 19 10.16 7.46 4.00
CA GLY A 19 10.35 7.51 5.45
C GLY A 19 9.42 8.44 6.19
N GLU A 20 8.87 9.43 5.49
CA GLU A 20 7.89 10.35 6.04
C GLU A 20 6.50 9.68 6.02
N VAL A 21 6.23 8.87 4.99
CA VAL A 21 4.94 8.19 4.76
C VAL A 21 4.88 6.81 5.44
N VAL A 22 5.93 6.01 5.32
CA VAL A 22 6.00 4.62 5.83
C VAL A 22 7.08 4.53 6.90
N GLN A 23 6.68 4.69 8.15
CA GLN A 23 7.60 4.66 9.30
C GLN A 23 7.74 3.25 9.90
N ARG A 24 6.67 2.45 9.86
CA ARG A 24 6.59 1.12 10.49
C ARG A 24 5.51 0.26 9.83
N PRO A 25 5.46 -1.06 10.10
CA PRO A 25 4.43 -1.95 9.59
C PRO A 25 2.99 -1.45 9.75
N ALA A 26 2.65 -0.88 10.91
CA ALA A 26 1.30 -0.34 11.15
C ALA A 26 0.91 0.79 10.18
N SER A 27 1.86 1.61 9.74
CA SER A 27 1.61 2.65 8.73
C SER A 27 1.19 2.04 7.39
N VAL A 28 1.83 0.93 6.99
CA VAL A 28 1.46 0.19 5.78
C VAL A 28 0.04 -0.38 5.92
N VAL A 29 -0.26 -0.98 7.07
CA VAL A 29 -1.59 -1.54 7.36
C VAL A 29 -2.67 -0.47 7.22
N LYS A 30 -2.47 0.71 7.83
CA LYS A 30 -3.39 1.84 7.73
C LYS A 30 -3.69 2.20 6.29
N GLU A 31 -2.65 2.50 5.50
CA GLU A 31 -2.81 2.96 4.11
C GLU A 31 -3.49 1.90 3.23
N LEU A 32 -3.15 0.63 3.39
CA LEU A 32 -3.78 -0.45 2.60
C LEU A 32 -5.24 -0.69 2.99
N MET A 33 -5.57 -0.66 4.28
CA MET A 33 -6.95 -0.82 4.75
C MET A 33 -7.82 0.39 4.35
N GLU A 34 -7.30 1.61 4.46
CA GLU A 34 -7.99 2.81 4.00
C GLU A 34 -8.25 2.79 2.48
N ASN A 35 -7.31 2.28 1.68
CA ASN A 35 -7.52 2.11 0.25
C ASN A 35 -8.61 1.08 -0.08
N ALA A 36 -8.70 -0.02 0.69
CA ALA A 36 -9.77 -1.00 0.53
C ALA A 36 -11.15 -0.40 0.88
N ILE A 37 -11.22 0.42 1.93
CA ILE A 37 -12.45 1.14 2.32
C ILE A 37 -12.85 2.14 1.24
N ASP A 38 -11.91 2.94 0.74
CA ASP A 38 -12.15 3.91 -0.34
C ASP A 38 -12.61 3.21 -1.65
N ALA A 39 -12.22 1.94 -1.86
CA ALA A 39 -12.67 1.10 -2.98
C ALA A 39 -14.07 0.49 -2.77
N GLY A 40 -14.73 0.78 -1.64
CA GLY A 40 -16.10 0.34 -1.35
C GLY A 40 -16.20 -1.12 -0.88
N ALA A 41 -15.11 -1.70 -0.37
CA ALA A 41 -15.08 -3.08 0.11
C ALA A 41 -16.12 -3.33 1.23
N LYS A 42 -16.66 -4.56 1.25
CA LYS A 42 -17.55 -5.07 2.30
C LYS A 42 -16.86 -6.08 3.20
N ASN A 43 -15.79 -6.71 2.71
CA ASN A 43 -14.97 -7.63 3.47
C ASN A 43 -13.50 -7.27 3.26
N ILE A 44 -12.77 -7.04 4.36
CA ILE A 44 -11.36 -6.73 4.36
C ILE A 44 -10.63 -7.73 5.25
N LYS A 45 -9.64 -8.41 4.68
CA LYS A 45 -8.80 -9.39 5.35
C LYS A 45 -7.37 -8.88 5.44
N LEU A 46 -6.86 -8.76 6.66
CA LEU A 46 -5.47 -8.46 6.95
C LEU A 46 -4.73 -9.74 7.35
N ILE A 47 -3.65 -10.06 6.65
CA ILE A 47 -2.76 -11.18 6.93
C ILE A 47 -1.37 -10.63 7.24
N VAL A 48 -0.82 -11.01 8.40
CA VAL A 48 0.47 -10.52 8.88
C VAL A 48 1.38 -11.67 9.25
N LYS A 49 2.64 -11.59 8.82
CA LYS A 49 3.70 -12.54 9.21
C LYS A 49 4.91 -11.78 9.77
N ASP A 50 5.48 -12.31 10.86
CA ASP A 50 6.66 -11.74 11.53
C ASP A 50 6.45 -10.25 11.90
N ALA A 51 5.30 -9.95 12.51
CA ALA A 51 4.89 -8.59 12.88
C ALA A 51 4.95 -7.58 11.72
N GLY A 52 4.70 -8.04 10.49
CA GLY A 52 4.66 -7.22 9.28
C GLY A 52 6.03 -6.95 8.66
N LYS A 53 7.11 -7.48 9.23
CA LYS A 53 8.46 -7.40 8.64
C LYS A 53 8.58 -8.29 7.43
N GLN A 54 8.02 -9.51 7.51
CA GLN A 54 8.07 -10.47 6.41
C GLN A 54 6.91 -10.27 5.44
N LEU A 55 5.68 -10.12 5.94
CA LEU A 55 4.49 -9.96 5.11
C LEU A 55 3.44 -9.11 5.80
N ILE A 56 2.88 -8.16 5.04
CA ILE A 56 1.59 -7.52 5.28
C ILE A 56 0.78 -7.72 4.01
N GLN A 57 -0.37 -8.36 4.11
CA GLN A 57 -1.26 -8.54 2.97
C GLN A 57 -2.67 -8.09 3.33
N VAL A 58 -3.24 -7.20 2.50
CA VAL A 58 -4.64 -6.80 2.58
C VAL A 58 -5.36 -7.37 1.36
N VAL A 59 -6.46 -8.08 1.62
CA VAL A 59 -7.35 -8.62 0.59
C VAL A 59 -8.74 -8.04 0.82
N ASP A 60 -9.30 -7.44 -0.22
CA ASP A 60 -10.63 -6.84 -0.22
C ASP A 60 -11.47 -7.31 -1.40
N ASP A 61 -12.79 -7.13 -1.28
CA ASP A 61 -13.80 -7.36 -2.30
C ASP A 61 -14.34 -6.05 -2.90
N GLY A 62 -13.51 -4.99 -2.93
CA GLY A 62 -13.89 -3.68 -3.46
C GLY A 62 -14.02 -3.66 -4.99
N SER A 63 -14.04 -2.46 -5.57
CA SER A 63 -14.21 -2.28 -7.01
C SER A 63 -13.11 -2.90 -7.88
N GLY A 64 -11.92 -3.13 -7.31
CA GLY A 64 -10.72 -3.45 -8.06
C GLY A 64 -10.24 -2.30 -8.95
N MET A 65 -9.18 -2.56 -9.71
CA MET A 65 -8.59 -1.64 -10.68
C MET A 65 -8.50 -2.31 -12.06
N ASN A 66 -8.65 -1.51 -13.12
CA ASN A 66 -8.27 -1.96 -14.47
C ASN A 66 -6.74 -2.00 -14.59
N GLU A 67 -6.23 -2.55 -15.70
CA GLU A 67 -4.77 -2.70 -15.91
C GLU A 67 -4.00 -1.37 -15.83
N THR A 68 -4.54 -0.31 -16.43
CA THR A 68 -3.91 1.01 -16.41
C THR A 68 -3.85 1.58 -15.00
N ASP A 69 -4.96 1.55 -14.27
CA ASP A 69 -5.04 2.06 -12.89
C ASP A 69 -4.19 1.23 -11.93
N ALA A 70 -4.13 -0.10 -12.13
CA ALA A 70 -3.29 -1.00 -11.36
C ALA A 70 -1.82 -0.61 -11.47
N ARG A 71 -1.36 -0.21 -12.66
CA ARG A 71 0.00 0.31 -12.87
C ARG A 71 0.17 1.71 -12.29
N MET A 72 -0.76 2.61 -12.61
CA MET A 72 -0.69 4.02 -12.22
C MET A 72 -0.76 4.23 -10.70
N CYS A 73 -1.39 3.34 -9.93
CA CYS A 73 -1.47 3.51 -8.48
C CYS A 73 -0.10 3.49 -7.78
N PHE A 74 0.96 3.01 -8.45
CA PHE A 74 2.33 3.02 -7.94
C PHE A 74 3.16 4.21 -8.39
N GLU A 75 2.61 5.08 -9.24
CA GLU A 75 3.26 6.32 -9.66
C GLU A 75 3.02 7.43 -8.62
N ARG A 76 3.98 8.35 -8.48
CA ARG A 76 3.81 9.51 -7.61
C ARG A 76 2.76 10.46 -8.14
N HIS A 77 2.04 11.10 -7.21
CA HIS A 77 1.02 12.11 -7.51
C HIS A 77 -0.12 11.58 -8.38
N ALA A 78 -0.27 10.26 -8.47
CA ALA A 78 -1.36 9.60 -9.15
C ALA A 78 -2.44 9.25 -8.11
N THR A 79 -3.61 9.88 -8.23
CA THR A 79 -4.76 9.62 -7.36
C THR A 79 -6.05 9.77 -8.14
N SER A 80 -7.04 8.91 -7.85
CA SER A 80 -8.40 9.04 -8.38
C SER A 80 -9.27 9.96 -7.54
N LYS A 81 -8.78 10.43 -6.38
CA LYS A 81 -9.59 10.99 -5.29
C LYS A 81 -9.69 12.52 -5.27
N ILE A 82 -8.77 13.22 -5.94
CA ILE A 82 -8.81 14.68 -6.12
C ILE A 82 -8.42 15.04 -7.55
N ARG A 83 -9.05 16.06 -8.13
CA ARG A 83 -8.76 16.56 -9.49
C ARG A 83 -8.50 18.06 -9.54
N LYS A 84 -9.01 18.83 -8.58
CA LYS A 84 -8.87 20.29 -8.49
C LYS A 84 -8.49 20.73 -7.08
N SER A 85 -7.95 21.94 -6.95
CA SER A 85 -7.56 22.51 -5.67
C SER A 85 -8.72 22.63 -4.68
N GLU A 86 -9.96 22.81 -5.15
CA GLU A 86 -11.14 22.86 -4.28
C GLU A 86 -11.45 21.52 -3.60
N ASP A 87 -11.05 20.39 -4.21
CA ASP A 87 -11.29 19.04 -3.67
C ASP A 87 -10.51 18.80 -2.36
N LEU A 88 -9.41 19.52 -2.14
CA LEU A 88 -8.63 19.49 -0.89
C LEU A 88 -9.44 19.96 0.32
N PHE A 89 -10.45 20.81 0.12
CA PHE A 89 -11.28 21.36 1.19
C PHE A 89 -12.58 20.58 1.39
N SER A 90 -12.83 19.54 0.58
CA SER A 90 -14.04 18.72 0.59
C SER A 90 -13.73 17.21 0.56
N LEU A 91 -12.68 16.81 1.27
CA LEU A 91 -12.18 15.45 1.30
C LEU A 91 -13.22 14.47 1.87
N LYS A 92 -13.63 13.50 1.03
CA LYS A 92 -14.49 12.36 1.41
C LYS A 92 -13.75 11.03 1.49
N THR A 93 -12.46 11.02 1.19
CA THR A 93 -11.62 9.82 1.09
C THR A 93 -10.37 9.98 1.96
N MET A 94 -9.82 8.88 2.43
CA MET A 94 -8.78 8.91 3.47
C MET A 94 -7.38 9.20 2.91
N GLY A 95 -7.09 8.75 1.68
CA GLY A 95 -5.77 8.93 1.05
C GLY A 95 -5.79 9.76 -0.23
N PHE A 96 -5.53 11.06 -0.19
CA PHE A 96 -5.63 11.94 -1.36
C PHE A 96 -4.31 12.30 -2.03
N ARG A 97 -3.16 11.99 -1.42
CA ARG A 97 -1.84 12.47 -1.88
C ARG A 97 -1.27 11.70 -3.07
N GLY A 98 -1.76 10.49 -3.35
CA GLY A 98 -1.21 9.65 -4.42
C GLY A 98 0.25 9.24 -4.18
N GLU A 99 0.64 9.07 -2.91
CA GLU A 99 2.03 8.85 -2.50
C GLU A 99 2.24 7.54 -1.72
N ALA A 100 1.19 6.98 -1.12
CA ALA A 100 1.31 5.83 -0.22
C ALA A 100 1.83 4.57 -0.93
N MET A 101 1.18 4.18 -2.02
CA MET A 101 1.55 2.98 -2.79
C MET A 101 2.94 3.10 -3.42
N ALA A 102 3.26 4.25 -4.01
CA ALA A 102 4.59 4.56 -4.53
C ALA A 102 5.67 4.49 -3.43
N SER A 103 5.39 5.04 -2.25
CA SER A 103 6.28 5.01 -1.09
C SER A 103 6.52 3.60 -0.58
N ILE A 104 5.47 2.78 -0.47
CA ILE A 104 5.57 1.38 -0.06
C ILE A 104 6.42 0.60 -1.08
N ALA A 105 6.16 0.76 -2.37
CA ALA A 105 6.90 0.08 -3.45
C ALA A 105 8.38 0.46 -3.53
N ALA A 106 8.77 1.65 -3.04
CA ALA A 106 10.15 2.08 -2.96
C ALA A 106 10.97 1.32 -1.91
N VAL A 107 10.32 0.81 -0.85
CA VAL A 107 10.99 0.26 0.33
C VAL A 107 10.60 -1.19 0.65
N ALA A 108 9.82 -1.83 -0.21
CA ALA A 108 9.37 -3.22 -0.05
C ALA A 108 9.29 -3.94 -1.40
N GLN A 109 9.07 -5.24 -1.36
CA GLN A 109 8.69 -6.03 -2.53
C GLN A 109 7.17 -6.15 -2.54
N VAL A 110 6.51 -5.57 -3.54
CA VAL A 110 5.05 -5.48 -3.59
C VAL A 110 4.49 -6.37 -4.68
N GLU A 111 3.41 -7.08 -4.37
CA GLU A 111 2.61 -7.83 -5.32
C GLU A 111 1.16 -7.34 -5.23
N LEU A 112 0.62 -6.85 -6.35
CA LEU A 112 -0.77 -6.46 -6.51
C LEU A 112 -1.47 -7.49 -7.39
N LYS A 113 -2.61 -8.01 -6.93
CA LYS A 113 -3.60 -8.71 -7.74
C LYS A 113 -4.90 -7.95 -7.67
N THR A 114 -5.50 -7.62 -8.79
CA THR A 114 -6.75 -6.84 -8.79
C THR A 114 -7.60 -7.15 -10.00
N LYS A 115 -8.91 -7.07 -9.85
CA LYS A 115 -9.85 -7.32 -10.93
C LYS A 115 -11.13 -6.50 -10.73
N THR A 116 -11.59 -5.83 -11.77
CA THR A 116 -12.91 -5.18 -11.80
C THR A 116 -14.01 -6.18 -12.13
N GLU A 117 -15.25 -5.85 -11.77
CA GLU A 117 -16.42 -6.69 -12.06
C GLU A 117 -16.58 -7.00 -13.56
N GLN A 118 -16.29 -6.03 -14.43
CA GLN A 118 -16.49 -6.15 -15.88
C GLN A 118 -15.35 -6.88 -16.59
N ALA A 119 -14.20 -7.08 -15.93
CA ALA A 119 -13.05 -7.73 -16.56
C ALA A 119 -13.21 -9.25 -16.53
N GLU A 120 -12.73 -9.94 -17.57
CA GLU A 120 -12.68 -11.40 -17.58
C GLU A 120 -11.55 -11.93 -16.69
N LEU A 121 -10.36 -11.34 -16.84
CA LEU A 121 -9.15 -11.66 -16.09
C LEU A 121 -8.75 -10.52 -15.15
N GLY A 122 -8.05 -10.85 -14.08
CA GLY A 122 -7.39 -9.88 -13.21
C GLY A 122 -6.02 -9.48 -13.74
N THR A 123 -5.46 -8.44 -13.12
CA THR A 123 -4.09 -7.96 -13.36
C THR A 123 -3.21 -8.32 -12.17
N LEU A 124 -2.02 -8.86 -12.45
CA LEU A 124 -0.92 -9.08 -11.52
C LEU A 124 0.18 -8.06 -11.81
N ILE A 125 0.64 -7.35 -10.79
CA ILE A 125 1.82 -6.48 -10.87
C ILE A 125 2.77 -6.84 -9.73
N GLN A 126 4.05 -6.98 -10.04
CA GLN A 126 5.12 -7.19 -9.07
C GLN A 126 6.13 -6.04 -9.18
N ILE A 127 6.42 -5.39 -8.06
CA ILE A 127 7.28 -4.20 -7.99
C ILE A 127 8.34 -4.40 -6.91
N GLU A 128 9.57 -4.02 -7.24
CA GLU A 128 10.68 -4.00 -6.29
C GLU A 128 11.48 -2.72 -6.47
N ALA A 129 11.68 -1.98 -5.38
CA ALA A 129 12.44 -0.71 -5.41
C ALA A 129 11.90 0.29 -6.45
N SER A 130 10.57 0.44 -6.51
CA SER A 130 9.85 1.26 -7.50
C SER A 130 9.95 0.80 -8.96
N GLU A 131 10.56 -0.35 -9.25
CA GLU A 131 10.61 -0.89 -10.61
C GLU A 131 9.61 -2.04 -10.80
N VAL A 132 8.78 -1.94 -11.84
CA VAL A 132 7.88 -3.02 -12.25
C VAL A 132 8.71 -4.19 -12.79
N LYS A 133 8.70 -5.31 -12.07
CA LYS A 133 9.40 -6.54 -12.45
C LYS A 133 8.54 -7.46 -13.31
N ASN A 134 7.23 -7.44 -13.09
CA ASN A 134 6.29 -8.25 -13.84
C ASN A 134 4.92 -7.56 -13.90
N GLN A 135 4.26 -7.67 -15.05
CA GLN A 135 2.88 -7.27 -15.28
C GLN A 135 2.25 -8.33 -16.19
N SER A 136 1.23 -9.03 -15.69
CA SER A 136 0.58 -10.11 -16.43
C SER A 136 -0.89 -10.25 -16.04
N HIS A 137 -1.66 -11.01 -16.83
CA HIS A 137 -3.01 -11.40 -16.44
C HIS A 137 -2.98 -12.55 -15.42
N VAL A 138 -4.00 -12.63 -14.57
CA VAL A 138 -4.15 -13.67 -13.56
C VAL A 138 -5.64 -14.02 -13.34
N ALA A 139 -5.93 -15.28 -13.07
CA ALA A 139 -7.26 -15.68 -12.60
C ALA A 139 -7.46 -15.12 -11.18
N TYR A 140 -8.42 -14.21 -11.04
CA TYR A 140 -8.74 -13.56 -9.77
C TYR A 140 -10.23 -13.25 -9.69
N THR A 141 -10.75 -13.10 -8.48
CA THR A 141 -12.12 -12.62 -8.23
C THR A 141 -12.13 -11.09 -8.20
N GLN A 142 -13.31 -10.48 -8.28
CA GLN A 142 -13.45 -9.04 -8.08
C GLN A 142 -12.80 -8.60 -6.75
N GLY A 143 -12.18 -7.43 -6.76
CA GLY A 143 -11.51 -6.84 -5.61
C GLY A 143 -10.00 -6.76 -5.80
N THR A 144 -9.28 -6.58 -4.68
CA THR A 144 -7.85 -6.35 -4.68
C THR A 144 -7.14 -7.16 -3.60
N SER A 145 -5.93 -7.65 -3.89
CA SER A 145 -4.98 -8.18 -2.91
C SER A 145 -3.65 -7.48 -3.10
N ILE A 146 -3.19 -6.76 -2.09
CA ILE A 146 -1.87 -6.14 -2.04
C ILE A 146 -1.04 -6.86 -0.99
N SER A 147 0.08 -7.46 -1.41
CA SER A 147 1.07 -8.08 -0.53
C SER A 147 2.34 -7.22 -0.50
N VAL A 148 2.73 -6.78 0.69
CA VAL A 148 3.96 -6.06 0.97
C VAL A 148 4.91 -7.01 1.70
N LYS A 149 5.95 -7.45 0.99
CA LYS A 149 6.93 -8.42 1.45
C LYS A 149 8.24 -7.72 1.79
N ASN A 150 8.91 -8.21 2.84
CA ASN A 150 10.24 -7.78 3.25
C ASN A 150 10.37 -6.24 3.39
N LEU A 151 9.56 -5.66 4.28
CA LEU A 151 9.56 -4.21 4.49
C LEU A 151 10.95 -3.71 4.91
N PHE A 152 11.41 -2.64 4.26
CA PHE A 152 12.73 -2.03 4.42
C PHE A 152 13.92 -2.92 4.03
N TYR A 153 13.73 -3.95 3.19
CA TYR A 153 14.84 -4.83 2.78
C TYR A 153 16.01 -4.08 2.12
N ASN A 154 15.69 -3.02 1.36
CA ASN A 154 16.65 -2.17 0.65
C ASN A 154 17.01 -0.88 1.43
N VAL A 155 16.53 -0.72 2.68
CA VAL A 155 16.87 0.40 3.56
C VAL A 155 17.28 -0.13 4.96
N PRO A 156 18.49 -0.69 5.11
CA PRO A 156 18.90 -1.42 6.32
C PRO A 156 18.81 -0.61 7.61
N ALA A 157 19.16 0.68 7.55
CA ALA A 157 19.07 1.57 8.71
C ALA A 157 17.64 1.60 9.27
N ARG A 158 16.62 1.76 8.43
CA ARG A 158 15.21 1.75 8.86
C ARG A 158 14.77 0.38 9.37
N ARG A 159 15.23 -0.68 8.72
CA ARG A 159 14.95 -2.06 9.18
C ARG A 159 15.48 -2.29 10.60
N ASN A 160 16.65 -1.72 10.92
CA ASN A 160 17.24 -1.79 12.27
C ASN A 160 16.53 -0.88 13.29
N PHE A 161 15.82 0.16 12.86
CA PHE A 161 15.01 1.01 13.73
C PHE A 161 13.66 0.39 14.13
N LEU A 162 13.20 -0.65 13.42
CA LEU A 162 12.01 -1.39 13.80
C LEU A 162 12.18 -2.00 15.19
N LYS A 163 11.13 -1.91 16.00
CA LYS A 163 11.12 -2.48 17.34
C LYS A 163 11.01 -4.01 17.30
N SER A 164 10.98 -4.61 18.48
CA SER A 164 10.75 -6.06 18.61
C SER A 164 9.38 -6.43 18.02
N ASN A 165 9.24 -7.69 17.59
CA ASN A 165 8.01 -8.17 16.98
C ASN A 165 6.76 -7.95 17.85
N PRO A 166 6.79 -8.18 19.18
CA PRO A 166 5.63 -7.88 20.02
C PRO A 166 5.20 -6.41 19.98
N VAL A 167 6.16 -5.48 19.89
CA VAL A 167 5.88 -4.04 19.86
C VAL A 167 5.28 -3.64 18.51
N GLU A 168 5.87 -4.09 17.39
CA GLU A 168 5.34 -3.78 16.06
C GLU A 168 3.97 -4.41 15.83
N LEU A 169 3.77 -5.65 16.31
CA LEU A 169 2.48 -6.32 16.24
C LEU A 169 1.40 -5.57 17.04
N ARG A 170 1.74 -5.08 18.23
CA ARG A 170 0.81 -4.27 19.03
C ARG A 170 0.36 -3.03 18.27
N HIS A 171 1.28 -2.32 17.61
CA HIS A 171 0.91 -1.17 16.78
C HIS A 171 0.01 -1.55 15.60
N ILE A 172 0.26 -2.71 14.95
CA ILE A 172 -0.62 -3.22 13.89
C ILE A 172 -2.03 -3.50 14.44
N ILE A 173 -2.14 -4.17 15.59
CA ILE A 173 -3.43 -4.52 16.20
C ILE A 173 -4.19 -3.26 16.60
N GLU A 174 -3.53 -2.29 17.22
CA GLU A 174 -4.12 -1.00 17.60
C GLU A 174 -4.68 -0.27 16.37
N GLU A 175 -3.93 -0.27 15.26
CA GLU A 175 -4.37 0.36 14.01
C GLU A 175 -5.53 -0.40 13.34
N PHE A 176 -5.43 -1.72 13.25
CA PHE A 176 -6.50 -2.58 12.74
C PHE A 176 -7.81 -2.38 13.52
N GLN A 177 -7.74 -2.38 14.86
CA GLN A 177 -8.90 -2.18 15.72
C GLN A 177 -9.51 -0.79 15.54
N ARG A 178 -8.68 0.26 15.45
CA ARG A 178 -9.14 1.63 15.22
C ARG A 178 -9.94 1.72 13.93
N ILE A 179 -9.42 1.16 12.84
CA ILE A 179 -10.09 1.17 11.54
C ILE A 179 -11.38 0.34 11.62
N ALA A 180 -11.29 -0.90 12.11
CA ALA A 180 -12.45 -1.80 12.18
C ALA A 180 -13.61 -1.21 13.00
N LEU A 181 -13.33 -0.52 14.12
CA LEU A 181 -14.34 0.13 14.94
C LEU A 181 -14.95 1.39 14.29
N SER A 182 -14.25 2.00 13.33
CA SER A 182 -14.74 3.19 12.63
C SER A 182 -15.71 2.85 11.49
N TYR A 183 -15.72 1.59 11.03
CA TYR A 183 -16.53 1.12 9.90
C TYR A 183 -17.29 -0.17 10.25
N PRO A 184 -18.28 -0.11 11.17
CA PRO A 184 -19.00 -1.29 11.68
C PRO A 184 -19.78 -2.06 10.61
N GLU A 185 -20.04 -1.45 9.45
CA GLU A 185 -20.72 -2.04 8.30
C GLU A 185 -19.82 -2.93 7.41
N ILE A 186 -18.51 -2.96 7.66
CA ILE A 186 -17.53 -3.73 6.90
C ILE A 186 -17.06 -4.94 7.74
N GLY A 187 -17.01 -6.12 7.13
CA GLY A 187 -16.46 -7.32 7.74
C GLY A 187 -14.93 -7.31 7.76
N PHE A 188 -14.33 -7.23 8.95
CA PHE A 188 -12.88 -7.27 9.12
C PHE A 188 -12.39 -8.62 9.67
N SER A 189 -11.31 -9.14 9.10
CA SER A 189 -10.61 -10.33 9.63
C SER A 189 -9.11 -10.09 9.74
N PHE A 190 -8.51 -10.51 10.85
CA PHE A 190 -7.08 -10.41 11.13
C PHE A 190 -6.49 -11.80 11.33
N HIS A 191 -5.51 -12.15 10.51
CA HIS A 191 -4.78 -13.42 10.60
C HIS A 191 -3.29 -13.13 10.84
N GLN A 192 -2.75 -13.78 11.87
CA GLN A 192 -1.33 -13.70 12.20
C GLN A 192 -0.72 -15.11 12.14
N ASN A 193 0.41 -15.23 11.44
CA ASN A 193 1.26 -16.42 11.42
C ASN A 193 2.68 -16.11 11.92
#